data_AF-A0A1A9VK39-F1
#
_entry.id   AF-A0A1A9VK39-F1
#
_cell.length_a   1.000
_cell.length_b   1.000
_cell.length_c   1.000
_cell.angle_alpha   90.00
_cell.angle_beta   90.00
_cell.angle_gamma   90.00
#
_symmetry.space_group_name_H-M   'P 1'
#
loop_
_entity.id
_entity.type
_entity.pdbx_description
1 polymer ?
#
loop_
_entity_poly.entity_id
_entity_poly.type
_entity_poly.pdbx_seq_one_letter_code
_entity_poly.pdbx_strand_id
1 'polypeptide(L)'
;MATLPIRITKFRNMLDLYHMNIENNLQDLKKKFSDIERNLENPTNLSQKEFITLSKEYSELRPIIKIIDEYNTLKEEISDLEEIMKDENSEGDIKELAKEEFFEKHKVLLPKVKAKLKLALLPKDEDDSRNAILEIRAGTGGEEAALFAAMLFRMYQKYAERRNWKFEPISISNTGIGGYKEASALINGTEVFARLKFESGAHRVQRVPETESSGRLHTSAATVAILPEVEEVDFKIEEKDLRIDVYRSSGPGGQSVNTTDSAVRVTHLPTGIIVIQQDEKSQHKNKAKALKVLRARLYEIERQKKEMERSTMRKSQIGSGDRSERIRTYNFPQSRITDHRINLTSHRLEQIIKEGELDEFIEALISRNEAERLAGETLKEEHFLLLLKWLETPHVKKWWDADINWTPELIEKKYSNISKRLKLKTQIIEKPMHAFIINCDGVDIGYIQYYNKHDFPPEQGYDTSELPESCAAIDWYIGELDYVGKGIGPQALNIFLNEFVFKVSENAFVDPDTANVRAIRVYEKVGFKKIRESNGTILMIKARIPENHAR
;
A
#
# COMPACT_ATOMS: atom_id res chain seq x y z
N MET A 1 39.87 -17.27 -3.06
CA MET A 1 39.09 -16.73 -1.93
C MET A 1 37.67 -17.26 -2.08
N ALA A 2 37.18 -18.03 -1.11
CA ALA A 2 35.80 -18.52 -1.14
C ALA A 2 34.86 -17.31 -1.21
N THR A 3 33.96 -17.28 -2.20
CA THR A 3 32.89 -16.29 -2.31
C THR A 3 31.91 -16.51 -1.16
N LEU A 4 31.91 -15.60 -0.18
CA LEU A 4 30.91 -15.61 0.90
C LEU A 4 29.53 -15.39 0.27
N PRO A 5 28.50 -16.19 0.62
CA PRO A 5 27.15 -16.01 0.10
C PRO A 5 26.56 -14.69 0.61
N ILE A 6 26.50 -13.69 -0.28
CA ILE A 6 25.83 -12.42 -0.04
C ILE A 6 24.38 -12.55 -0.50
N ARG A 7 23.45 -12.09 0.35
CA ARG A 7 22.04 -11.95 0.00
C ARG A 7 21.63 -10.51 0.24
N ILE A 8 20.94 -9.92 -0.73
CA ILE A 8 20.23 -8.68 -0.49
C ILE A 8 18.78 -9.01 -0.33
N THR A 9 18.33 -8.90 0.90
CA THR A 9 16.96 -9.15 1.25
C THR A 9 16.27 -7.81 1.27
N LYS A 10 15.30 -7.62 0.37
CA LYS A 10 14.17 -6.75 0.70
C LYS A 10 13.58 -7.37 1.95
N PHE A 11 13.57 -6.59 3.02
CA PHE A 11 13.74 -7.05 4.40
C PHE A 11 13.51 -8.54 4.62
N ARG A 12 14.54 -9.18 5.19
CA ARG A 12 14.39 -10.47 5.83
C ARG A 12 13.17 -10.36 6.74
N ASN A 13 12.17 -11.20 6.50
CA ASN A 13 11.16 -11.38 7.51
C ASN A 13 11.90 -11.67 8.82
N MET A 14 11.45 -11.02 9.88
CA MET A 14 11.48 -11.48 11.27
C MET A 14 10.79 -12.86 11.36
N LEU A 15 11.21 -13.82 10.53
CA LEU A 15 10.77 -15.21 10.43
C LEU A 15 11.99 -16.15 10.53
N ASP A 16 13.21 -15.70 10.22
CA ASP A 16 14.41 -16.54 10.41
C ASP A 16 14.91 -16.50 11.88
N LEU A 17 14.77 -15.36 12.57
CA LEU A 17 14.89 -15.27 14.04
C LEU A 17 13.64 -15.79 14.78
N TYR A 18 12.58 -16.07 14.02
CA TYR A 18 11.23 -16.42 14.48
C TYR A 18 10.81 -17.81 13.97
N HIS A 19 11.74 -18.65 13.56
CA HIS A 19 11.38 -20.03 13.24
C HIS A 19 10.76 -20.73 14.47
N MET A 20 11.12 -20.28 15.68
CA MET A 20 10.46 -20.64 16.94
C MET A 20 9.11 -19.95 17.20
N ASN A 21 8.75 -18.87 16.51
CA ASN A 21 7.66 -17.99 16.93
C ASN A 21 6.60 -17.75 15.83
N ILE A 22 6.87 -18.14 14.57
CA ILE A 22 5.80 -18.43 13.59
C ILE A 22 5.00 -19.62 14.08
N GLU A 23 5.64 -20.70 14.52
CA GLU A 23 4.94 -21.90 14.97
C GLU A 23 4.05 -21.59 16.18
N ASN A 24 4.52 -20.75 17.10
CA ASN A 24 3.68 -20.20 18.18
C ASN A 24 2.52 -19.35 17.63
N ASN A 25 2.77 -18.43 16.69
CA ASN A 25 1.71 -17.64 16.06
C ASN A 25 0.67 -18.50 15.30
N LEU A 26 1.11 -19.60 14.66
CA LEU A 26 0.22 -20.56 13.99
C LEU A 26 -0.62 -21.33 15.01
N GLN A 27 -0.02 -21.71 16.15
CA GLN A 27 -0.73 -22.33 17.27
C GLN A 27 -1.72 -21.38 17.92
N ASP A 28 -1.36 -20.10 18.10
CA ASP A 28 -2.25 -19.07 18.63
C ASP A 28 -3.43 -18.80 17.68
N LEU A 29 -3.20 -18.77 16.37
CA LEU A 29 -4.26 -18.68 15.36
C LEU A 29 -5.21 -19.89 15.40
N LYS A 30 -4.66 -21.10 15.51
CA LYS A 30 -5.46 -22.33 15.69
C LYS A 30 -6.27 -22.31 16.98
N LYS A 31 -5.68 -21.85 18.08
CA LYS A 31 -6.36 -21.72 19.37
C LYS A 31 -7.51 -20.71 19.29
N LYS A 32 -7.25 -19.54 18.69
CA LYS A 32 -8.28 -18.51 18.45
C LYS A 32 -9.43 -19.08 17.60
N PHE A 33 -9.12 -19.82 16.54
CA PHE A 33 -10.14 -20.46 15.70
C PHE A 33 -10.98 -21.48 16.47
N SER A 34 -10.35 -22.34 17.28
CA SER A 34 -11.05 -23.32 18.12
C SER A 34 -11.94 -22.65 19.18
N ASP A 35 -11.48 -21.54 19.79
CA ASP A 35 -12.30 -20.76 20.71
C ASP A 35 -13.54 -20.13 20.01
N ILE A 36 -13.38 -19.66 18.76
CA ILE A 36 -14.50 -19.15 17.95
C ILE A 36 -15.48 -20.28 17.62
N GLU A 37 -15.01 -21.46 17.20
CA GLU A 37 -15.86 -22.64 16.94
C GLU A 37 -16.68 -23.01 18.18
N ARG A 38 -16.02 -23.13 19.34
CA ARG A 38 -16.70 -23.46 20.61
C ARG A 38 -17.77 -22.43 20.99
N ASN A 39 -17.52 -21.15 20.73
CA ASN A 39 -18.47 -20.07 21.00
C ASN A 39 -19.67 -20.10 20.04
N LEU A 40 -19.45 -20.44 18.76
CA LEU A 40 -20.51 -20.57 17.76
C LEU A 40 -21.37 -21.84 17.97
N GLU A 41 -20.78 -22.92 18.48
CA GLU A 41 -21.49 -24.15 18.87
C GLU A 41 -22.39 -23.97 20.11
N ASN A 42 -22.04 -23.04 21.01
CA ASN A 42 -22.81 -22.71 22.21
C ASN A 42 -23.29 -21.24 22.23
N PRO A 43 -24.24 -20.85 21.34
CA PRO A 43 -24.65 -19.46 21.18
C PRO A 43 -25.51 -18.90 22.32
N THR A 44 -25.82 -19.70 23.35
CA THR A 44 -26.70 -19.33 24.48
C THR A 44 -26.27 -18.09 25.26
N ASN A 45 -24.99 -17.70 25.18
CA ASN A 45 -24.43 -16.53 25.86
C ASN A 45 -24.04 -15.37 24.92
N LEU A 46 -24.30 -15.47 23.60
CA LEU A 46 -23.88 -14.46 22.63
C LEU A 46 -25.03 -13.53 22.25
N SER A 47 -24.77 -12.22 22.22
CA SER A 47 -25.69 -11.28 21.60
C SER A 47 -25.73 -11.46 20.07
N GLN A 48 -26.82 -11.01 19.43
CA GLN A 48 -26.97 -11.08 17.97
C GLN A 48 -25.81 -10.39 17.22
N LYS A 49 -25.25 -9.30 17.79
CA LYS A 49 -24.09 -8.60 17.21
C LYS A 49 -22.81 -9.42 17.32
N GLU A 50 -22.55 -10.02 18.49
CA GLU A 50 -21.38 -10.86 18.71
C GLU A 50 -21.40 -12.11 17.83
N PHE A 51 -22.57 -12.72 17.65
CA PHE A 51 -22.73 -13.87 16.75
C PHE A 51 -22.38 -13.51 15.30
N ILE A 52 -22.80 -12.34 14.81
CA ILE A 52 -22.48 -11.87 13.45
C ILE A 52 -20.97 -11.63 13.31
N THR A 53 -20.35 -10.96 14.29
CA THR A 53 -18.90 -10.70 14.28
C THR A 53 -18.09 -11.99 14.30
N LEU A 54 -18.42 -12.93 15.19
CA LEU A 54 -17.74 -14.22 15.30
C LEU A 54 -17.93 -15.08 14.05
N SER A 55 -19.12 -15.06 13.44
CA SER A 55 -19.37 -15.76 12.18
C SER A 55 -18.53 -15.22 11.03
N LYS A 56 -18.31 -13.89 11.00
CA LYS A 56 -17.44 -13.24 10.01
C LYS A 56 -15.98 -13.64 10.24
N GLU A 57 -15.48 -13.52 11.48
CA GLU A 57 -14.11 -13.94 11.83
C GLU A 57 -13.87 -15.43 11.52
N TYR A 58 -14.85 -16.30 11.79
CA TYR A 58 -14.78 -17.72 11.45
C TYR A 58 -14.60 -17.94 9.95
N SER A 59 -15.42 -17.27 9.13
CA SER A 59 -15.36 -17.39 7.67
C SER A 59 -14.03 -16.89 7.10
N GLU A 60 -13.42 -15.88 7.73
CA GLU A 60 -12.13 -15.33 7.32
C GLU A 60 -10.94 -16.21 7.72
N LEU A 61 -10.97 -16.78 8.93
CA LEU A 61 -9.87 -17.61 9.46
C LEU A 61 -9.88 -19.03 8.90
N ARG A 62 -11.04 -19.62 8.62
CA ARG A 62 -11.18 -20.99 8.12
C ARG A 62 -10.25 -21.34 6.92
N PRO A 63 -10.16 -20.54 5.85
CA PRO A 63 -9.25 -20.84 4.75
C PRO A 63 -7.77 -20.77 5.16
N ILE A 64 -7.41 -19.90 6.11
CA ILE A 64 -6.05 -19.78 6.63
C ILE A 64 -5.70 -21.04 7.44
N ILE A 65 -6.58 -21.47 8.34
CA ILE A 65 -6.41 -22.69 9.13
C ILE A 65 -6.21 -23.91 8.24
N LYS A 66 -6.97 -24.04 7.16
CA LYS A 66 -6.80 -25.14 6.19
C LYS A 66 -5.38 -25.19 5.60
N ILE A 67 -4.79 -24.04 5.28
CA ILE A 67 -3.41 -23.95 4.77
C ILE A 67 -2.39 -24.28 5.88
N ILE A 68 -2.68 -23.88 7.13
CA ILE A 68 -1.85 -24.22 8.30
C ILE A 68 -1.88 -25.73 8.56
N ASP A 69 -3.04 -26.38 8.43
CA ASP A 69 -3.16 -27.84 8.55
C ASP A 69 -2.38 -28.55 7.45
N GLU A 70 -2.56 -28.15 6.19
CA GLU A 70 -1.78 -28.66 5.05
C GLU A 70 -0.27 -28.51 5.29
N TYR A 71 0.18 -27.37 5.82
CA TYR A 71 1.58 -27.13 6.16
C TYR A 71 2.10 -28.04 7.28
N ASN A 72 1.33 -28.24 8.35
CA ASN A 72 1.74 -29.08 9.48
C ASN A 72 1.78 -30.56 9.10
N THR A 73 0.75 -31.06 8.41
CA THR A 73 0.72 -32.44 7.92
C THR A 73 1.91 -32.71 7.00
N LEU A 74 2.21 -31.81 6.07
CA LEU A 74 3.36 -31.96 5.18
C LEU A 74 4.70 -31.95 5.94
N LYS A 75 4.79 -31.20 7.04
CA LYS A 75 5.99 -31.16 7.89
C LYS A 75 6.15 -32.46 8.69
N GLU A 76 5.06 -33.00 9.22
CA GLU A 76 5.03 -34.30 9.90
C GLU A 76 5.43 -35.43 8.95
N GLU A 77 4.82 -35.51 7.76
CA GLU A 77 5.17 -36.50 6.74
C GLU A 77 6.66 -36.44 6.33
N ILE A 78 7.22 -35.22 6.20
CA ILE A 78 8.65 -35.05 5.92
C ILE A 78 9.51 -35.57 7.07
N SER A 79 9.10 -35.33 8.32
CA SER A 79 9.81 -35.83 9.51
C SER A 79 9.79 -37.36 9.56
N ASP A 80 8.64 -37.97 9.33
CA ASP A 80 8.47 -39.43 9.32
C ASP A 80 9.34 -40.07 8.21
N LEU A 81 9.38 -39.46 7.02
CA LEU A 81 10.24 -39.90 5.92
C LEU A 81 11.74 -39.77 6.26
N GLU A 82 12.15 -38.71 6.97
CA GLU A 82 13.53 -38.58 7.46
C GLU A 82 13.89 -39.68 8.47
N GLU A 83 12.96 -40.07 9.35
CA GLU A 83 13.18 -41.16 10.31
C GLU A 83 13.35 -42.50 9.60
N ILE A 84 12.49 -42.81 8.62
CA ILE A 84 12.59 -44.02 7.79
C ILE A 84 13.94 -44.07 7.04
N MET A 85 14.40 -42.92 6.54
CA MET A 85 15.70 -42.82 5.86
C MET A 85 16.90 -43.03 6.81
N LYS A 86 16.76 -42.67 8.09
CA LYS A 86 17.82 -42.78 9.12
C LYS A 86 17.85 -44.15 9.80
N ASP A 87 16.75 -44.91 9.76
CA ASP A 87 16.68 -46.23 10.39
C ASP A 87 17.58 -47.25 9.67
N GLU A 88 18.57 -47.77 10.40
CA GLU A 88 19.53 -48.75 9.88
C GLU A 88 18.87 -50.10 9.52
N ASN A 89 17.71 -50.43 10.13
CA ASN A 89 16.99 -51.69 9.89
C ASN A 89 16.08 -51.68 8.65
N SER A 90 15.88 -50.52 8.03
CA SER A 90 15.00 -50.38 6.87
C SER A 90 15.68 -50.90 5.58
N GLU A 91 14.97 -51.73 4.82
CA GLU A 91 15.43 -52.38 3.58
C GLU A 91 15.72 -51.37 2.45
N GLY A 92 16.58 -51.76 1.50
CA GLY A 92 17.08 -50.87 0.44
C GLY A 92 15.98 -50.23 -0.42
N ASP A 93 15.00 -51.01 -0.87
CA ASP A 93 13.90 -50.54 -1.73
C ASP A 93 12.98 -49.56 -0.99
N ILE A 94 12.74 -49.77 0.31
CA ILE A 94 11.92 -48.89 1.15
C ILE A 94 12.63 -47.54 1.37
N LYS A 95 13.95 -47.57 1.58
CA LYS A 95 14.77 -46.35 1.71
C LYS A 95 14.84 -45.53 0.43
N GLU A 96 14.83 -46.17 -0.72
CA GLU A 96 14.89 -45.49 -2.01
C GLU A 96 13.57 -44.79 -2.33
N LEU A 97 12.43 -45.46 -2.11
CA LEU A 97 11.10 -44.86 -2.22
C LEU A 97 10.91 -43.68 -1.24
N ALA A 98 11.33 -43.85 0.03
CA ALA A 98 11.25 -42.79 1.02
C ALA A 98 12.09 -41.55 0.64
N LYS A 99 13.24 -41.74 -0.01
CA LYS A 99 14.09 -40.63 -0.52
C LYS A 99 13.42 -39.86 -1.64
N GLU A 100 12.79 -40.55 -2.59
CA GLU A 100 12.08 -39.91 -3.70
C GLU A 100 10.90 -39.08 -3.19
N GLU A 101 10.09 -39.67 -2.31
CA GLU A 101 8.93 -38.99 -1.70
C GLU A 101 9.37 -37.81 -0.82
N PHE A 102 10.44 -37.98 -0.04
CA PHE A 102 11.04 -36.88 0.73
C PHE A 102 11.48 -35.74 -0.18
N PHE A 103 12.15 -36.04 -1.30
CA PHE A 103 12.62 -35.00 -2.21
C PHE A 103 11.46 -34.22 -2.84
N GLU A 104 10.41 -34.91 -3.29
CA GLU A 104 9.22 -34.26 -3.84
C GLU A 104 8.54 -33.37 -2.80
N LYS A 105 8.26 -33.91 -1.61
CA LYS A 105 7.59 -33.19 -0.53
C LYS A 105 8.42 -32.01 -0.03
N HIS A 106 9.71 -32.22 0.24
CA HIS A 106 10.59 -31.21 0.80
C HIS A 106 11.02 -30.14 -0.21
N LYS A 107 11.32 -30.49 -1.47
CA LYS A 107 11.84 -29.53 -2.47
C LYS A 107 10.77 -28.89 -3.34
N VAL A 108 9.61 -29.52 -3.51
CA VAL A 108 8.55 -29.01 -4.40
C VAL A 108 7.33 -28.56 -3.62
N LEU A 109 6.73 -29.43 -2.81
CA LEU A 109 5.46 -29.15 -2.15
C LEU A 109 5.62 -28.18 -0.97
N LEU A 110 6.61 -28.40 -0.11
CA LEU A 110 6.84 -27.60 1.08
C LEU A 110 7.09 -26.11 0.74
N PRO A 111 7.93 -25.75 -0.26
CA PRO A 111 8.08 -24.35 -0.66
C PRO A 111 6.79 -23.74 -1.22
N LYS A 112 5.97 -24.51 -1.96
CA LYS A 112 4.68 -24.03 -2.50
C LYS A 112 3.68 -23.76 -1.39
N VAL A 113 3.50 -24.70 -0.45
CA VAL A 113 2.59 -24.54 0.70
C VAL A 113 3.10 -23.42 1.62
N LYS A 114 4.42 -23.32 1.84
CA LYS A 114 5.01 -22.22 2.61
C LYS A 114 4.77 -20.86 1.95
N ALA A 115 4.79 -20.77 0.62
CA ALA A 115 4.46 -19.54 -0.10
C ALA A 115 2.97 -19.18 0.04
N LYS A 116 2.06 -20.16 -0.10
CA LYS A 116 0.61 -19.97 0.15
C LYS A 116 0.34 -19.52 1.58
N LEU A 117 1.00 -20.14 2.56
CA LEU A 117 0.86 -19.78 3.97
C LEU A 117 1.33 -18.34 4.23
N LYS A 118 2.47 -17.94 3.65
CA LYS A 118 2.96 -16.57 3.76
C LYS A 118 1.98 -15.56 3.17
N LEU A 119 1.35 -15.86 2.03
CA LEU A 119 0.32 -15.01 1.42
C LEU A 119 -0.90 -14.88 2.34
N ALA A 120 -1.39 -16.01 2.86
CA ALA A 120 -2.56 -16.06 3.72
C ALA A 120 -2.37 -15.32 5.05
N LEU A 121 -1.13 -15.25 5.55
CA LEU A 121 -0.77 -14.52 6.77
C LEU A 121 -0.50 -13.03 6.55
N LEU A 122 -0.54 -12.52 5.32
CA LEU A 122 -0.41 -11.08 5.09
C LEU A 122 -1.62 -10.36 5.73
N PRO A 123 -1.39 -9.26 6.49
CA PRO A 123 -2.48 -8.55 7.14
C PRO A 123 -3.46 -8.02 6.08
N LYS A 124 -4.75 -8.33 6.18
CA LYS A 124 -5.73 -7.74 5.24
C LYS A 124 -5.92 -6.25 5.55
N ASP A 125 -6.16 -5.44 4.53
CA ASP A 125 -6.58 -4.04 4.74
C ASP A 125 -8.01 -4.04 5.32
N GLU A 126 -8.32 -3.15 6.25
CA GLU A 126 -9.65 -3.07 6.86
C GLU A 126 -10.72 -2.76 5.80
N ASP A 127 -10.33 -2.00 4.77
CA ASP A 127 -11.21 -1.59 3.68
C ASP A 127 -11.37 -2.67 2.59
N ASP A 128 -10.52 -3.70 2.54
CA ASP A 128 -10.55 -4.73 1.49
C ASP A 128 -11.87 -5.52 1.46
N SER A 129 -12.50 -5.68 2.64
CA SER A 129 -13.78 -6.38 2.78
C SER A 129 -15.00 -5.54 2.40
N ARG A 130 -14.82 -4.25 2.11
CA ARG A 130 -15.93 -3.31 1.89
C ARG A 130 -16.39 -3.27 0.43
N ASN A 131 -17.62 -2.79 0.26
CA ASN A 131 -18.14 -2.39 -1.05
C ASN A 131 -17.33 -1.21 -1.61
N ALA A 132 -17.48 -0.93 -2.89
CA ALA A 132 -16.74 0.13 -3.56
C ALA A 132 -17.67 1.17 -4.19
N ILE A 133 -17.29 2.44 -4.06
CA ILE A 133 -17.85 3.55 -4.83
C ILE A 133 -16.90 3.82 -6.00
N LEU A 134 -17.41 3.62 -7.21
CA LEU A 134 -16.77 3.97 -8.45
C LEU A 134 -17.11 5.42 -8.81
N GLU A 135 -16.12 6.25 -9.06
CA GLU A 135 -16.28 7.59 -9.65
C GLU A 135 -15.44 7.71 -10.92
N ILE A 136 -16.06 8.10 -12.02
CA ILE A 136 -15.39 8.34 -13.30
C ILE A 136 -15.65 9.77 -13.75
N ARG A 137 -14.59 10.45 -14.19
CA ARG A 137 -14.69 11.83 -14.70
C ARG A 137 -13.95 11.98 -16.01
N ALA A 138 -14.52 12.78 -16.90
CA ALA A 138 -13.85 13.19 -18.13
C ALA A 138 -12.64 14.07 -17.79
N GLY A 139 -11.46 13.74 -18.33
CA GLY A 139 -10.24 14.51 -18.20
C GLY A 139 -9.97 15.33 -19.48
N THR A 140 -8.71 15.34 -19.90
CA THR A 140 -8.28 16.05 -21.12
C THR A 140 -8.88 15.40 -22.37
N GLY A 141 -9.54 16.19 -23.23
CA GLY A 141 -10.12 15.70 -24.50
C GLY A 141 -11.55 16.14 -24.78
N GLY A 142 -12.16 16.94 -23.90
CA GLY A 142 -13.49 17.52 -24.12
C GLY A 142 -14.58 16.47 -24.29
N GLU A 143 -15.35 16.56 -25.37
CA GLU A 143 -16.44 15.63 -25.69
C GLU A 143 -15.96 14.18 -25.84
N GLU A 144 -14.79 13.97 -26.43
CA GLU A 144 -14.21 12.62 -26.57
C GLU A 144 -13.84 12.01 -25.21
N ALA A 145 -13.30 12.82 -24.29
CA ALA A 145 -13.04 12.37 -22.93
C ALA A 145 -14.32 11.96 -22.21
N ALA A 146 -15.44 12.66 -22.46
CA ALA A 146 -16.74 12.29 -21.91
C ALA A 146 -17.29 10.99 -22.50
N LEU A 147 -17.14 10.76 -23.81
CA LEU A 147 -17.49 9.49 -24.44
C LEU A 147 -16.65 8.33 -23.87
N PHE A 148 -15.36 8.57 -23.68
CA PHE A 148 -14.45 7.59 -23.08
C PHE A 148 -14.82 7.29 -21.62
N ALA A 149 -15.18 8.30 -20.82
CA ALA A 149 -15.66 8.11 -19.45
C ALA A 149 -16.94 7.24 -19.40
N ALA A 150 -17.89 7.47 -20.32
CA ALA A 150 -19.09 6.65 -20.43
C ALA A 150 -18.77 5.19 -20.82
N MET A 151 -17.78 4.99 -21.70
CA MET A 151 -17.32 3.66 -22.09
C MET A 151 -16.68 2.92 -20.90
N LEU A 152 -15.82 3.56 -20.12
CA LEU A 152 -15.25 2.97 -18.90
C LEU A 152 -16.34 2.61 -17.89
N PHE A 153 -17.33 3.48 -17.70
CA PHE A 153 -18.44 3.22 -16.78
C PHE A 153 -19.20 1.94 -17.16
N ARG A 154 -19.52 1.75 -18.45
CA ARG A 154 -20.17 0.54 -18.95
C ARG A 154 -19.27 -0.70 -18.84
N MET A 155 -17.96 -0.55 -19.08
CA MET A 155 -16.99 -1.63 -18.90
C MET A 155 -16.98 -2.13 -17.44
N TYR A 156 -16.95 -1.22 -16.46
CA TYR A 156 -17.01 -1.62 -15.04
C TYR A 156 -18.37 -2.19 -14.64
N GLN A 157 -19.47 -1.70 -15.21
CA GLN A 157 -20.79 -2.31 -15.03
C GLN A 157 -20.80 -3.77 -15.50
N LYS A 158 -20.24 -4.05 -16.70
CA LYS A 158 -20.13 -5.41 -17.25
C LYS A 158 -19.24 -6.30 -16.40
N TYR A 159 -18.13 -5.76 -15.91
CA TYR A 159 -17.25 -6.48 -15.00
C TYR A 159 -17.94 -6.85 -13.68
N ALA A 160 -18.72 -5.92 -13.10
CA ALA A 160 -19.51 -6.20 -11.90
C ALA A 160 -20.56 -7.30 -12.15
N GLU A 161 -21.26 -7.27 -13.28
CA GLU A 161 -22.21 -8.32 -13.68
C GLU A 161 -21.53 -9.71 -13.76
N ARG A 162 -20.34 -9.80 -14.38
CA ARG A 162 -19.57 -11.07 -14.47
C ARG A 162 -19.13 -11.62 -13.11
N ARG A 163 -18.92 -10.74 -12.14
CA ARG A 163 -18.53 -11.09 -10.77
C ARG A 163 -19.74 -11.33 -9.85
N ASN A 164 -20.96 -11.29 -10.39
CA ASN A 164 -22.22 -11.35 -9.63
C ASN A 164 -22.31 -10.24 -8.56
N TRP A 165 -21.70 -9.09 -8.82
CA TRP A 165 -21.82 -7.92 -7.97
C TRP A 165 -23.00 -7.05 -8.42
N LYS A 166 -23.65 -6.40 -7.46
CA LYS A 166 -24.76 -5.49 -7.73
C LYS A 166 -24.19 -4.11 -8.04
N PHE A 167 -24.39 -3.64 -9.26
CA PHE A 167 -23.97 -2.32 -9.72
C PHE A 167 -25.15 -1.34 -9.67
N GLU A 168 -25.05 -0.30 -8.83
CA GLU A 168 -26.11 0.68 -8.59
C GLU A 168 -25.61 2.09 -8.96
N PRO A 169 -26.01 2.64 -10.12
CA PRO A 169 -25.69 4.02 -10.47
C PRO A 169 -26.25 5.00 -9.43
N ILE A 170 -25.39 5.88 -8.91
CA ILE A 170 -25.76 6.90 -7.92
C ILE A 170 -26.07 8.22 -8.64
N SER A 171 -25.15 8.67 -9.49
CA SER A 171 -25.26 9.95 -10.19
C SER A 171 -24.57 9.85 -11.55
N ILE A 172 -25.23 10.35 -12.59
CA ILE A 172 -24.66 10.41 -13.94
C ILE A 172 -24.92 11.80 -14.53
N SER A 173 -23.86 12.49 -14.89
CA SER A 173 -23.88 13.76 -15.59
C SER A 173 -23.61 13.55 -17.08
N ASN A 174 -24.67 13.47 -17.88
CA ASN A 174 -24.60 13.23 -19.31
C ASN A 174 -24.21 14.49 -20.10
N THR A 175 -23.54 14.28 -21.22
CA THR A 175 -23.40 15.25 -22.31
C THR A 175 -24.45 14.98 -23.38
N GLY A 176 -24.75 15.97 -24.22
CA GLY A 176 -25.76 15.85 -25.29
C GLY A 176 -25.47 14.76 -26.33
N ILE A 177 -24.26 14.23 -26.38
CA ILE A 177 -23.80 13.19 -27.30
C ILE A 177 -23.67 11.79 -26.65
N GLY A 178 -24.17 11.61 -25.43
CA GLY A 178 -24.15 10.32 -24.73
C GLY A 178 -22.84 10.00 -23.99
N GLY A 179 -21.94 10.99 -23.84
CA GLY A 179 -20.77 10.91 -22.96
C GLY A 179 -21.11 11.29 -21.52
N TYR A 180 -20.23 10.95 -20.57
CA TYR A 180 -20.38 11.31 -19.15
C TYR A 180 -19.31 12.31 -18.76
N LYS A 181 -19.73 13.48 -18.26
CA LYS A 181 -18.79 14.43 -17.63
C LYS A 181 -18.30 13.89 -16.30
N GLU A 182 -19.24 13.40 -15.50
CA GLU A 182 -19.01 12.71 -14.24
C GLU A 182 -20.04 11.58 -14.09
N ALA A 183 -19.63 10.42 -13.60
CA ALA A 183 -20.54 9.32 -13.29
C ALA A 183 -20.05 8.59 -12.04
N SER A 184 -20.98 8.18 -11.17
CA SER A 184 -20.69 7.41 -9.98
C SER A 184 -21.67 6.26 -9.77
N ALA A 185 -21.17 5.17 -9.18
CA ALA A 185 -21.94 3.98 -8.86
C ALA A 185 -21.46 3.34 -7.56
N LEU A 186 -22.39 2.75 -6.82
CA LEU A 186 -22.11 1.83 -5.73
C LEU A 186 -22.03 0.41 -6.28
N ILE A 187 -20.99 -0.32 -5.91
CA ILE A 187 -20.79 -1.71 -6.32
C ILE A 187 -20.78 -2.56 -5.05
N ASN A 188 -21.85 -3.34 -4.87
CA ASN A 188 -22.04 -4.19 -3.71
C ASN A 188 -21.68 -5.65 -4.02
N GLY A 189 -20.92 -6.28 -3.13
CA GLY A 189 -20.51 -7.67 -3.31
C GLY A 189 -19.36 -8.07 -2.39
N THR A 190 -18.81 -9.25 -2.64
CA THR A 190 -17.69 -9.79 -1.85
C THR A 190 -16.35 -9.25 -2.37
N GLU A 191 -15.54 -8.66 -1.48
CA GLU A 191 -14.18 -8.16 -1.75
C GLU A 191 -14.09 -7.21 -2.96
N VAL A 192 -15.12 -6.38 -3.17
CA VAL A 192 -15.20 -5.46 -4.31
C VAL A 192 -14.07 -4.44 -4.28
N PHE A 193 -13.87 -3.77 -3.13
CA PHE A 193 -12.84 -2.74 -2.99
C PHE A 193 -11.44 -3.32 -3.15
N ALA A 194 -11.15 -4.46 -2.49
CA ALA A 194 -9.86 -5.14 -2.59
C ALA A 194 -9.42 -5.38 -4.05
N ARG A 195 -10.39 -5.70 -4.89
CA ARG A 195 -10.16 -6.04 -6.30
C ARG A 195 -10.09 -4.81 -7.20
N LEU A 196 -10.97 -3.84 -6.99
CA LEU A 196 -11.05 -2.64 -7.84
C LEU A 196 -10.07 -1.53 -7.44
N LYS A 197 -9.47 -1.54 -6.23
CA LYS A 197 -8.54 -0.48 -5.78
C LYS A 197 -7.38 -0.19 -6.73
N PHE A 198 -7.01 -1.14 -7.58
CA PHE A 198 -5.98 -0.99 -8.61
C PHE A 198 -6.46 -0.28 -9.89
N GLU A 199 -7.74 0.05 -9.99
CA GLU A 199 -8.32 0.80 -11.12
C GLU A 199 -8.22 2.31 -10.90
N SER A 200 -7.86 2.77 -9.70
CA SER A 200 -7.70 4.20 -9.43
C SER A 200 -6.53 4.80 -10.21
N GLY A 201 -6.80 5.88 -10.94
CA GLY A 201 -5.80 6.63 -11.71
C GLY A 201 -6.33 7.23 -13.02
N ALA A 202 -5.42 7.76 -13.84
CA ALA A 202 -5.75 8.27 -15.17
C ALA A 202 -5.69 7.15 -16.23
N HIS A 203 -6.79 7.02 -16.98
CA HIS A 203 -6.93 6.12 -18.11
C HIS A 203 -6.82 6.94 -19.39
N ARG A 204 -5.92 6.55 -20.30
CA ARG A 204 -5.67 7.25 -21.56
C ARG A 204 -6.26 6.49 -22.73
N VAL A 205 -6.97 7.16 -23.63
CA VAL A 205 -7.46 6.58 -24.88
C VAL A 205 -6.79 7.21 -26.10
N GLN A 206 -6.53 6.39 -27.10
CA GLN A 206 -6.02 6.79 -28.41
C GLN A 206 -6.92 6.18 -29.48
N ARG A 207 -7.77 7.01 -30.11
CA ARG A 207 -8.68 6.59 -31.19
C ARG A 207 -9.06 7.77 -32.08
N VAL A 208 -9.71 7.48 -33.19
CA VAL A 208 -10.41 8.50 -33.99
C VAL A 208 -11.76 8.74 -33.31
N PRO A 209 -12.04 9.94 -32.77
CA PRO A 209 -13.31 10.24 -32.10
C PRO A 209 -14.49 10.16 -33.06
N GLU A 210 -15.67 9.85 -32.53
CA GLU A 210 -16.92 9.91 -33.30
C GLU A 210 -17.27 11.35 -33.71
N THR A 211 -16.76 12.33 -32.98
CA THR A 211 -16.96 13.76 -33.23
C THR A 211 -15.96 14.36 -34.24
N GLU A 212 -15.01 13.57 -34.76
CA GLU A 212 -13.94 14.05 -35.64
C GLU A 212 -14.22 13.73 -37.11
N SER A 213 -14.19 14.75 -37.97
CA SER A 213 -14.51 14.62 -39.41
C SER A 213 -13.29 14.27 -40.28
N SER A 214 -12.07 14.59 -39.83
CA SER A 214 -10.83 14.42 -40.62
C SER A 214 -10.19 13.04 -40.48
N GLY A 215 -10.76 12.14 -39.65
CA GLY A 215 -10.16 10.83 -39.37
C GLY A 215 -8.85 10.89 -38.56
N ARG A 216 -8.58 12.02 -37.90
CA ARG A 216 -7.35 12.21 -37.12
C ARG A 216 -7.42 11.45 -35.79
N LEU A 217 -6.30 10.83 -35.42
CA LEU A 217 -6.18 10.18 -34.12
C LEU A 217 -6.04 11.23 -33.00
N HIS A 218 -6.94 11.17 -32.02
CA HIS A 218 -6.88 11.98 -30.82
C HIS A 218 -6.39 11.16 -29.64
N THR A 219 -5.75 11.85 -28.69
CA THR A 219 -5.37 11.27 -27.39
C THR A 219 -6.14 12.01 -26.32
N SER A 220 -6.97 11.28 -25.58
CA SER A 220 -7.82 11.81 -24.51
C SER A 220 -7.61 11.00 -23.23
N ALA A 221 -8.12 11.51 -22.11
CA ALA A 221 -8.00 10.88 -20.81
C ALA A 221 -9.30 10.97 -20.01
N ALA A 222 -9.54 9.98 -19.17
CA ALA A 222 -10.55 9.97 -18.13
C ALA A 222 -9.92 9.49 -16.83
N THR A 223 -10.47 9.90 -15.70
CA THR A 223 -9.96 9.56 -14.38
C THR A 223 -10.94 8.64 -13.68
N VAL A 224 -10.42 7.59 -13.05
CA VAL A 224 -11.19 6.63 -12.26
C VAL A 224 -10.72 6.74 -10.81
N ALA A 225 -11.67 6.83 -9.88
CA ALA A 225 -11.43 6.70 -8.45
C ALA A 225 -12.31 5.60 -7.88
N ILE A 226 -11.70 4.79 -7.02
CA ILE A 226 -12.33 3.70 -6.30
C ILE A 226 -12.17 3.99 -4.82
N LEU A 227 -13.30 4.20 -4.14
CA LEU A 227 -13.35 4.56 -2.74
C LEU A 227 -14.08 3.45 -1.97
N PRO A 228 -13.65 3.10 -0.75
CA PRO A 228 -14.39 2.14 0.06
C PRO A 228 -15.72 2.77 0.49
N GLU A 229 -16.78 1.98 0.54
CA GLU A 229 -18.02 2.41 1.18
C GLU A 229 -17.76 2.60 2.68
N VAL A 230 -18.17 3.74 3.22
CA VAL A 230 -18.03 4.05 4.65
C VAL A 230 -19.42 4.26 5.20
N GLU A 231 -19.73 3.60 6.32
CA GLU A 231 -20.99 3.82 7.02
C GLU A 231 -21.12 5.28 7.48
N GLU A 232 -22.37 5.77 7.50
CA GLU A 232 -22.68 7.06 8.12
C GLU A 232 -22.27 7.04 9.58
N VAL A 233 -21.69 8.14 10.07
CA VAL A 233 -21.35 8.24 11.50
C VAL A 233 -22.65 8.39 12.27
N ASP A 234 -23.03 7.36 13.02
CA ASP A 234 -24.02 7.54 14.07
C ASP A 234 -23.36 8.29 15.24
N PHE A 235 -23.56 9.60 15.29
CA PHE A 235 -22.90 10.47 16.25
C PHE A 235 -23.67 10.47 17.58
N LYS A 236 -23.18 9.70 18.56
CA LYS A 236 -23.72 9.68 19.92
C LYS A 236 -22.99 10.66 20.81
N ILE A 237 -23.71 11.65 21.34
CA ILE A 237 -23.19 12.59 22.34
C ILE A 237 -23.31 11.93 23.71
N GLU A 238 -22.20 11.74 24.41
CA GLU A 238 -22.20 11.31 25.80
C GLU A 238 -22.38 12.51 26.74
N GLU A 239 -23.16 12.35 27.81
CA GLU A 239 -23.42 13.44 28.76
C GLU A 239 -22.15 13.88 29.51
N LYS A 240 -21.18 12.98 29.68
CA LYS A 240 -19.90 13.26 30.34
C LYS A 240 -19.05 14.30 29.59
N ASP A 241 -19.28 14.45 28.28
CA ASP A 241 -18.53 15.36 27.41
C ASP A 241 -19.17 16.75 27.33
N LEU A 242 -20.26 16.98 28.07
CA LEU A 242 -21.01 18.22 28.07
C LEU A 242 -20.86 18.98 29.39
N ARG A 243 -20.44 20.24 29.30
CA ARG A 243 -20.61 21.21 30.39
C ARG A 243 -21.84 22.07 30.14
N ILE A 244 -22.77 22.06 31.07
CA ILE A 244 -24.02 22.83 30.97
C ILE A 244 -24.00 23.92 32.03
N ASP A 245 -23.91 25.16 31.58
CA ASP A 245 -23.95 26.35 32.42
C ASP A 245 -25.36 26.99 32.31
N VAL A 246 -26.02 27.24 33.44
CA VAL A 246 -27.34 27.92 33.48
C VAL A 246 -27.18 29.29 34.10
N TYR A 247 -27.80 30.31 33.50
CA TYR A 247 -27.69 31.70 33.94
C TYR A 247 -28.93 32.52 33.56
N ARG A 248 -28.96 33.79 33.99
CA ARG A 248 -30.06 34.72 33.70
C ARG A 248 -30.09 35.11 32.22
N SER A 249 -31.27 35.05 31.64
CA SER A 249 -31.50 35.46 30.25
C SER A 249 -31.26 36.96 30.06
N SER A 250 -30.82 37.36 28.86
CA SER A 250 -30.65 38.77 28.51
C SER A 250 -31.72 39.23 27.51
N GLY A 251 -32.24 40.45 27.68
CA GLY A 251 -33.19 41.06 26.74
C GLY A 251 -34.39 41.75 27.41
N PRO A 252 -35.32 42.30 26.60
CA PRO A 252 -36.52 42.96 27.10
C PRO A 252 -37.43 41.94 27.79
N GLY A 253 -37.55 42.05 29.11
CA GLY A 253 -38.53 41.28 29.87
C GLY A 253 -38.70 41.86 31.27
N GLY A 254 -39.86 41.54 31.89
CA GLY A 254 -40.19 42.01 33.23
C GLY A 254 -39.37 41.32 34.33
N GLN A 255 -39.87 41.35 35.56
CA GLN A 255 -39.19 40.77 36.73
C GLN A 255 -38.68 39.33 36.52
N SER A 256 -39.41 38.51 35.75
CA SER A 256 -39.03 37.13 35.43
C SER A 256 -37.66 36.99 34.76
N VAL A 257 -37.22 37.94 33.94
CA VAL A 257 -35.90 37.89 33.29
C VAL A 257 -34.78 38.21 34.28
N ASN A 258 -35.06 39.05 35.28
CA ASN A 258 -34.08 39.46 36.29
C ASN A 258 -33.91 38.45 37.43
N THR A 259 -34.89 37.58 37.66
CA THR A 259 -34.90 36.65 38.80
C THR A 259 -34.79 35.17 38.43
N THR A 260 -35.17 34.78 37.20
CA THR A 260 -35.25 33.37 36.79
C THR A 260 -34.08 32.97 35.89
N ASP A 261 -33.28 32.00 36.34
CA ASP A 261 -32.19 31.42 35.56
C ASP A 261 -32.76 30.48 34.49
N SER A 262 -32.95 31.02 33.29
CA SER A 262 -33.63 30.33 32.18
C SER A 262 -32.75 30.16 30.94
N ALA A 263 -31.65 30.90 30.80
CA ALA A 263 -30.71 30.76 29.70
C ALA A 263 -29.75 29.59 29.95
N VAL A 264 -29.49 28.81 28.91
CA VAL A 264 -28.64 27.62 28.98
C VAL A 264 -27.50 27.75 27.97
N ARG A 265 -26.27 27.53 28.44
CA ARG A 265 -25.08 27.36 27.60
C ARG A 265 -24.60 25.93 27.72
N VAL A 266 -24.48 25.25 26.60
CA VAL A 266 -23.92 23.91 26.51
C VAL A 266 -22.57 24.01 25.81
N THR A 267 -21.54 23.46 26.43
CA THR A 267 -20.18 23.38 25.90
C THR A 267 -19.80 21.92 25.71
N HIS A 268 -19.45 21.52 24.49
CA HIS A 268 -18.87 20.20 24.24
C HIS A 268 -17.37 20.26 24.52
N LEU A 269 -16.93 19.62 25.60
CA LEU A 269 -15.56 19.72 26.11
C LEU A 269 -14.50 19.26 25.07
N PRO A 270 -14.69 18.14 24.35
CA PRO A 270 -13.68 17.67 23.39
C PRO A 270 -13.47 18.60 22.19
N THR A 271 -14.52 19.26 21.69
CA THR A 271 -14.44 20.12 20.49
C THR A 271 -14.39 21.60 20.82
N GLY A 272 -14.65 21.99 22.07
CA GLY A 272 -14.75 23.39 22.50
C GLY A 272 -15.95 24.15 21.96
N ILE A 273 -16.91 23.48 21.31
CA ILE A 273 -18.07 24.15 20.71
C ILE A 273 -19.04 24.58 21.80
N ILE A 274 -19.40 25.85 21.76
CA ILE A 274 -20.35 26.46 22.69
C ILE A 274 -21.65 26.79 21.94
N VAL A 275 -22.76 26.36 22.50
CA VAL A 275 -24.12 26.69 22.04
C VAL A 275 -24.88 27.33 23.18
N ILE A 276 -25.48 28.48 22.93
CA ILE A 276 -26.28 29.23 23.89
C ILE A 276 -27.73 29.24 23.40
N GLN A 277 -28.68 29.05 24.31
CA GLN A 277 -30.10 29.12 24.01
C GLN A 277 -30.88 29.78 25.15
N GLN A 278 -31.71 30.76 24.82
CA GLN A 278 -32.50 31.54 25.78
C GLN A 278 -33.91 31.94 25.28
N ASP A 279 -34.37 31.38 24.15
CA ASP A 279 -35.64 31.77 23.52
C ASP A 279 -36.89 31.48 24.38
N GLU A 280 -36.87 30.42 25.18
CA GLU A 280 -38.02 29.96 25.97
C GLU A 280 -37.92 30.44 27.43
N LYS A 281 -39.07 30.60 28.09
CA LYS A 281 -39.11 30.91 29.54
C LYS A 281 -38.62 29.76 30.43
N SER A 282 -38.51 28.54 29.90
CA SER A 282 -38.16 27.32 30.65
C SER A 282 -36.75 26.85 30.32
N GLN A 283 -35.91 26.68 31.35
CA GLN A 283 -34.54 26.15 31.20
C GLN A 283 -34.50 24.78 30.50
N HIS A 284 -35.47 23.90 30.76
CA HIS A 284 -35.48 22.54 30.19
C HIS A 284 -35.73 22.58 28.68
N LYS A 285 -36.61 23.49 28.23
CA LYS A 285 -36.87 23.71 26.81
C LYS A 285 -35.66 24.32 26.11
N ASN A 286 -34.98 25.28 26.76
CA ASN A 286 -33.75 25.86 26.24
C ASN A 286 -32.61 24.84 26.18
N LYS A 287 -32.43 23.99 27.20
CA LYS A 287 -31.48 22.86 27.20
C LYS A 287 -31.74 21.90 26.05
N ALA A 288 -33.00 21.47 25.85
CA ALA A 288 -33.35 20.56 24.75
C ALA A 288 -33.04 21.16 23.37
N LYS A 289 -33.39 22.44 23.14
CA LYS A 289 -33.04 23.15 21.90
C LYS A 289 -31.53 23.33 21.73
N ALA A 290 -30.80 23.67 22.79
CA ALA A 290 -29.34 23.82 22.76
C ALA A 290 -28.65 22.50 22.39
N LEU A 291 -29.09 21.36 22.97
CA LEU A 291 -28.58 20.03 22.62
C LEU A 291 -28.87 19.66 21.17
N LYS A 292 -30.05 20.01 20.64
CA LYS A 292 -30.40 19.78 19.23
C LYS A 292 -29.49 20.57 18.29
N VAL A 293 -29.23 21.85 18.59
CA VAL A 293 -28.32 22.70 17.81
C VAL A 293 -26.87 22.22 17.93
N LEU A 294 -26.44 21.80 19.13
CA LEU A 294 -25.11 21.24 19.35
C LEU A 294 -24.90 19.97 18.52
N ARG A 295 -25.88 19.06 18.52
CA ARG A 295 -25.86 17.84 17.68
C ARG A 295 -25.74 18.18 16.21
N ALA A 296 -26.53 19.14 15.71
CA ALA A 296 -26.45 19.55 14.31
C ALA A 296 -25.07 20.14 13.95
N ARG A 297 -24.47 20.96 14.83
CA ARG A 297 -23.13 21.53 14.61
C ARG A 297 -22.03 20.46 14.62
N LEU A 298 -22.09 19.52 15.57
CA LEU A 298 -21.11 18.44 15.67
C LEU A 298 -21.21 17.48 14.47
N TYR A 299 -22.44 17.15 14.06
CA TYR A 299 -22.68 16.36 12.86
C TYR A 299 -22.11 17.03 11.60
N GLU A 300 -22.35 18.33 11.42
CA GLU A 300 -21.84 19.06 10.26
C GLU A 300 -20.30 19.09 10.22
N ILE A 301 -19.64 19.25 11.38
CA ILE A 301 -18.17 19.19 11.45
C ILE A 301 -17.64 17.81 11.09
N GLU A 302 -18.24 16.75 11.63
CA GLU A 302 -17.79 15.39 11.33
C GLU A 302 -18.05 15.02 9.86
N ARG A 303 -19.19 15.47 9.32
CA ARG A 303 -19.52 15.37 7.90
C ARG A 303 -18.50 16.09 7.03
N GLN A 304 -18.18 17.34 7.33
CA GLN A 304 -17.18 18.12 6.59
C GLN A 304 -15.79 17.50 6.67
N LYS A 305 -15.41 16.96 7.84
CA LYS A 305 -14.14 16.27 8.02
C LYS A 305 -14.06 15.01 7.16
N LYS A 306 -15.10 14.16 7.18
CA LYS A 306 -15.18 12.98 6.29
C LYS A 306 -15.17 13.36 4.81
N GLU A 307 -15.89 14.41 4.44
CA GLU A 307 -15.90 14.91 3.06
C GLU A 307 -14.53 15.43 2.62
N MET A 308 -13.80 16.11 3.52
CA MET A 308 -12.43 16.54 3.30
C MET A 308 -11.49 15.36 3.13
N GLU A 309 -11.55 14.36 4.03
CA GLU A 309 -10.78 13.12 3.94
C GLU A 309 -11.02 12.42 2.59
N ARG A 310 -12.30 12.24 2.21
CA ARG A 310 -12.70 11.68 0.92
C ARG A 310 -12.18 12.49 -0.26
N SER A 311 -12.30 13.82 -0.21
CA SER A 311 -11.79 14.71 -1.24
C SER A 311 -10.27 14.61 -1.39
N THR A 312 -9.54 14.53 -0.28
CA THR A 312 -8.08 14.35 -0.29
C THR A 312 -7.66 12.99 -0.86
N MET A 313 -8.31 11.90 -0.42
CA MET A 313 -8.06 10.54 -0.92
C MET A 313 -8.39 10.44 -2.41
N ARG A 314 -9.47 11.08 -2.85
CA ARG A 314 -9.83 11.15 -4.27
C ARG A 314 -8.78 11.92 -5.07
N LYS A 315 -8.30 13.06 -4.57
CA LYS A 315 -7.27 13.86 -5.25
C LYS A 315 -5.95 13.10 -5.40
N SER A 316 -5.52 12.35 -4.38
CA SER A 316 -4.30 11.55 -4.47
C SER A 316 -4.43 10.39 -5.45
N GLN A 317 -5.61 9.78 -5.56
CA GLN A 317 -5.85 8.70 -6.52
C GLN A 317 -5.89 9.17 -7.98
N ILE A 318 -6.49 10.33 -8.23
CA ILE A 318 -6.78 10.81 -9.60
C ILE A 318 -5.61 11.63 -10.19
N GLY A 319 -4.84 12.32 -9.34
CA GLY A 319 -3.82 13.27 -9.79
C GLY A 319 -4.43 14.50 -10.47
N SER A 320 -3.73 15.03 -11.48
CA SER A 320 -4.15 16.20 -12.25
C SER A 320 -5.22 15.91 -13.30
N GLY A 321 -5.42 14.64 -13.66
CA GLY A 321 -6.28 14.24 -14.78
C GLY A 321 -5.68 14.52 -16.16
N ASP A 322 -4.39 14.82 -16.24
CA ASP A 322 -3.65 14.99 -17.49
C ASP A 322 -3.31 13.64 -18.15
N ARG A 323 -3.07 13.67 -19.47
CA ARG A 323 -2.71 12.51 -20.29
C ARG A 323 -1.34 11.89 -19.98
N SER A 324 -0.51 12.58 -19.19
CA SER A 324 0.84 12.19 -18.80
C SER A 324 0.84 11.15 -17.67
N GLU A 325 -0.02 11.31 -16.66
CA GLU A 325 -0.11 10.50 -15.41
C GLU A 325 -0.85 9.16 -15.57
N ARG A 326 -0.74 8.54 -16.76
CA ARG A 326 -1.54 7.37 -17.14
C ARG A 326 -1.14 6.09 -16.40
N ILE A 327 -2.12 5.37 -15.87
CA ILE A 327 -1.95 3.98 -15.42
C ILE A 327 -2.19 2.98 -16.55
N ARG A 328 -3.14 3.27 -17.45
CA ARG A 328 -3.48 2.43 -18.61
C ARG A 328 -3.63 3.23 -19.89
N THR A 329 -3.25 2.63 -21.01
CA THR A 329 -3.53 3.18 -22.35
C THR A 329 -4.37 2.20 -23.17
N TYR A 330 -5.50 2.70 -23.68
CA TYR A 330 -6.41 2.02 -24.60
C TYR A 330 -6.13 2.54 -26.00
N ASN A 331 -5.43 1.75 -26.82
CA ASN A 331 -5.05 2.12 -28.18
C ASN A 331 -5.91 1.34 -29.18
N PHE A 332 -6.90 2.01 -29.76
CA PHE A 332 -7.85 1.42 -30.70
C PHE A 332 -7.24 1.05 -32.06
N PRO A 333 -6.38 1.87 -32.70
CA PRO A 333 -5.79 1.50 -33.98
C PRO A 333 -4.98 0.20 -33.93
N GLN A 334 -4.40 -0.12 -32.78
CA GLN A 334 -3.61 -1.34 -32.56
C GLN A 334 -4.36 -2.38 -31.73
N SER A 335 -5.66 -2.16 -31.45
CA SER A 335 -6.53 -3.00 -30.64
C SER A 335 -5.87 -3.52 -29.35
N ARG A 336 -5.13 -2.66 -28.64
CA ARG A 336 -4.38 -3.07 -27.45
C ARG A 336 -4.64 -2.19 -26.24
N ILE A 337 -4.56 -2.81 -25.06
CA ILE A 337 -4.58 -2.14 -23.77
C ILE A 337 -3.25 -2.45 -23.08
N THR A 338 -2.56 -1.41 -22.61
CA THR A 338 -1.31 -1.55 -21.85
C THR A 338 -1.46 -0.93 -20.47
N ASP A 339 -1.19 -1.70 -19.42
CA ASP A 339 -1.01 -1.19 -18.07
C ASP A 339 0.48 -0.89 -17.83
N HIS A 340 0.80 0.40 -17.63
CA HIS A 340 2.19 0.88 -17.55
C HIS A 340 2.84 0.55 -16.21
N ARG A 341 2.06 0.18 -15.19
CA ARG A 341 2.62 -0.15 -13.87
C ARG A 341 3.33 -1.49 -13.91
N ILE A 342 2.79 -2.44 -14.66
CA ILE A 342 3.32 -3.81 -14.83
C ILE A 342 3.87 -4.08 -16.23
N ASN A 343 3.80 -3.11 -17.13
CA ASN A 343 4.15 -3.25 -18.55
C ASN A 343 3.44 -4.42 -19.26
N LEU A 344 2.24 -4.80 -18.78
CA LEU A 344 1.43 -5.84 -19.37
C LEU A 344 0.59 -5.26 -20.51
N THR A 345 0.64 -5.90 -21.68
CA THR A 345 -0.13 -5.50 -22.86
C THR A 345 -1.03 -6.65 -23.31
N SER A 346 -2.33 -6.37 -23.43
CA SER A 346 -3.33 -7.29 -23.96
C SER A 346 -3.88 -6.77 -25.29
N HIS A 347 -4.01 -7.66 -26.27
CA HIS A 347 -4.55 -7.35 -27.61
C HIS A 347 -6.07 -7.59 -27.71
N ARG A 348 -6.74 -7.80 -26.57
CA ARG A 348 -8.17 -8.12 -26.49
C ARG A 348 -9.02 -6.89 -26.17
N LEU A 349 -8.69 -5.73 -26.75
CA LEU A 349 -9.32 -4.45 -26.40
C LEU A 349 -10.84 -4.49 -26.48
N GLU A 350 -11.41 -4.98 -27.59
CA GLU A 350 -12.86 -5.02 -27.77
C GLU A 350 -13.56 -5.90 -26.75
N GLN A 351 -13.02 -7.09 -26.48
CA GLN A 351 -13.57 -8.03 -25.51
C GLN A 351 -13.52 -7.42 -24.10
N ILE A 352 -12.43 -6.76 -23.74
CA ILE A 352 -12.28 -6.13 -22.43
C ILE A 352 -13.27 -4.97 -22.27
N ILE A 353 -13.45 -4.13 -23.29
CA ILE A 353 -14.40 -3.01 -23.23
C ILE A 353 -15.87 -3.48 -23.23
N LYS A 354 -16.23 -4.45 -24.08
CA LYS A 354 -17.63 -4.91 -24.25
C LYS A 354 -18.08 -5.87 -23.15
N GLU A 355 -17.22 -6.83 -22.80
CA GLU A 355 -17.55 -7.89 -21.85
C GLU A 355 -17.00 -7.63 -20.44
N GLY A 356 -16.14 -6.62 -20.26
CA GLY A 356 -15.56 -6.31 -18.95
C GLY A 356 -14.49 -7.30 -18.49
N GLU A 357 -13.77 -7.99 -19.38
CA GLU A 357 -12.75 -9.00 -19.01
C GLU A 357 -11.45 -8.40 -18.44
N LEU A 358 -11.52 -7.74 -17.29
CA LEU A 358 -10.39 -7.06 -16.65
C LEU A 358 -9.47 -7.97 -15.82
N ASP A 359 -9.85 -9.24 -15.65
CA ASP A 359 -9.16 -10.17 -14.75
C ASP A 359 -7.68 -10.34 -15.06
N GLU A 360 -7.29 -10.35 -16.34
CA GLU A 360 -5.89 -10.44 -16.76
C GLU A 360 -5.03 -9.33 -16.12
N PHE A 361 -5.54 -8.10 -16.09
CA PHE A 361 -4.82 -6.96 -15.51
C PHE A 361 -4.90 -6.95 -13.98
N ILE A 362 -6.10 -7.18 -13.45
CA ILE A 362 -6.36 -7.10 -12.01
C ILE A 362 -5.58 -8.19 -11.26
N GLU A 363 -5.60 -9.43 -11.75
CA GLU A 363 -4.86 -10.54 -11.12
C GLU A 363 -3.34 -10.31 -11.16
N ALA A 364 -2.82 -9.77 -12.26
CA ALA A 364 -1.40 -9.44 -12.38
C ALA A 364 -0.99 -8.33 -11.40
N LEU A 365 -1.85 -7.33 -11.18
CA LEU A 365 -1.63 -6.25 -10.23
C LEU A 365 -1.74 -6.73 -8.78
N ILE A 366 -2.73 -7.57 -8.46
CA ILE A 366 -2.85 -8.23 -7.15
C ILE A 366 -1.60 -9.05 -6.87
N SER A 367 -1.21 -9.93 -7.80
CA SER A 367 -0.03 -10.79 -7.67
C SER A 367 1.24 -9.96 -7.46
N ARG A 368 1.39 -8.84 -8.17
CA ARG A 368 2.51 -7.92 -7.95
C ARG A 368 2.45 -7.29 -6.57
N ASN A 369 1.29 -6.79 -6.13
CA ASN A 369 1.14 -6.16 -4.83
C ASN A 369 1.41 -7.16 -3.71
N GLU A 370 0.90 -8.38 -3.81
CA GLU A 370 1.19 -9.49 -2.90
C GLU A 370 2.68 -9.83 -2.91
N ALA A 371 3.32 -9.92 -4.07
CA ALA A 371 4.75 -10.13 -4.17
C ALA A 371 5.55 -8.98 -3.53
N GLU A 372 5.12 -7.73 -3.69
CA GLU A 372 5.74 -6.56 -3.07
C GLU A 372 5.62 -6.58 -1.54
N ARG A 373 4.48 -7.08 -1.02
CA ARG A 373 4.20 -7.26 0.41
C ARG A 373 4.92 -8.48 1.00
N LEU A 374 4.95 -9.61 0.27
CA LEU A 374 5.66 -10.84 0.61
C LEU A 374 7.17 -10.68 0.58
N ALA A 375 7.68 -9.91 -0.40
CA ALA A 375 9.09 -9.58 -0.52
C ALA A 375 9.56 -8.66 0.63
N GLY A 376 8.76 -8.49 1.67
CA GLY A 376 9.11 -7.65 2.79
C GLY A 376 8.70 -6.22 2.50
N GLU A 377 7.72 -5.81 3.29
CA GLU A 377 7.59 -4.47 3.82
C GLU A 377 8.95 -3.85 4.13
N THR A 378 9.00 -2.55 3.93
CA THR A 378 10.06 -1.63 4.31
C THR A 378 10.50 -1.77 5.78
N LEU A 379 11.66 -1.19 6.11
CA LEU A 379 12.24 -1.03 7.47
C LEU A 379 11.20 -1.13 8.60
N LYS A 380 11.26 -2.23 9.36
CA LYS A 380 10.47 -2.43 10.58
C LYS A 380 11.10 -1.70 11.77
N GLU A 381 10.29 -1.32 12.76
CA GLU A 381 10.72 -0.59 13.97
C GLU A 381 11.88 -1.29 14.71
N GLU A 382 11.93 -2.62 14.69
CA GLU A 382 13.03 -3.41 15.29
C GLU A 382 14.42 -3.13 14.67
N HIS A 383 14.47 -2.71 13.40
CA HIS A 383 15.71 -2.40 12.70
C HIS A 383 16.20 -0.98 12.99
N PHE A 384 15.38 -0.11 13.57
CA PHE A 384 15.77 1.27 13.86
C PHE A 384 16.94 1.34 14.84
N LEU A 385 17.00 0.42 15.81
CA LEU A 385 18.13 0.30 16.72
C LEU A 385 19.41 -0.15 16.00
N LEU A 386 19.29 -1.05 15.03
CA LEU A 386 20.43 -1.52 14.23
C LEU A 386 20.94 -0.42 13.28
N LEU A 387 20.04 0.30 12.61
CA LEU A 387 20.39 1.45 11.80
C LEU A 387 21.05 2.54 12.64
N LEU A 388 20.49 2.86 13.81
CA LEU A 388 21.06 3.84 14.74
C LEU A 388 22.49 3.45 15.13
N LYS A 389 22.71 2.18 15.50
CA LYS A 389 24.04 1.64 15.80
C LYS A 389 25.00 1.89 14.63
N TRP A 390 24.61 1.54 13.40
CA TRP A 390 25.47 1.71 12.23
C TRP A 390 25.73 3.17 11.87
N LEU A 391 24.71 4.03 11.93
CA LEU A 391 24.85 5.46 11.61
C LEU A 391 25.77 6.18 12.59
N GLU A 392 25.87 5.70 13.83
CA GLU A 392 26.82 6.20 14.82
C GLU A 392 28.21 5.56 14.72
N THR A 393 28.42 4.54 13.88
CA THR A 393 29.77 4.00 13.68
C THR A 393 30.66 5.01 12.93
N PRO A 394 31.92 5.23 13.36
CA PRO A 394 32.78 6.27 12.79
C PRO A 394 32.97 6.19 11.27
N HIS A 395 33.01 4.99 10.69
CA HIS A 395 33.24 4.80 9.26
C HIS A 395 31.98 4.95 8.39
N VAL A 396 30.78 4.96 9.00
CA VAL A 396 29.52 5.31 8.34
C VAL A 396 29.22 6.78 8.58
N LYS A 397 29.23 7.24 9.84
CA LYS A 397 28.96 8.63 10.25
C LYS A 397 29.77 9.64 9.46
N LYS A 398 31.05 9.34 9.18
CA LYS A 398 31.92 10.19 8.38
C LYS A 398 31.35 10.53 6.99
N TRP A 399 30.58 9.63 6.39
CA TRP A 399 30.13 9.74 5.00
C TRP A 399 28.61 9.84 4.85
N TRP A 400 27.87 9.57 5.92
CA TRP A 400 26.41 9.54 5.91
C TRP A 400 25.88 10.54 6.92
N ASP A 401 25.38 11.68 6.43
CA ASP A 401 24.78 12.74 7.23
C ASP A 401 25.65 13.12 8.45
N ALA A 402 26.94 13.41 8.21
CA ALA A 402 27.94 13.56 9.27
C ALA A 402 27.61 14.63 10.32
N ASP A 403 26.83 15.64 9.93
CA ASP A 403 26.40 16.74 10.80
C ASP A 403 25.15 16.40 11.64
N ILE A 404 24.51 15.26 11.39
CA ILE A 404 23.34 14.81 12.12
C ILE A 404 23.78 13.98 13.33
N ASN A 405 23.26 14.36 14.50
CA ASN A 405 23.33 13.52 15.69
C ASN A 405 22.09 12.62 15.73
N TRP A 406 22.26 11.33 15.40
CA TRP A 406 21.12 10.44 15.25
C TRP A 406 20.52 10.08 16.62
N THR A 407 19.20 10.21 16.74
CA THR A 407 18.43 9.75 17.89
C THR A 407 17.37 8.74 17.43
N PRO A 408 16.85 7.88 18.32
CA PRO A 408 15.74 6.98 17.98
C PRO A 408 14.56 7.72 17.33
N GLU A 409 14.22 8.92 17.79
CA GLU A 409 13.13 9.73 17.24
C GLU A 409 13.44 10.26 15.83
N LEU A 410 14.70 10.60 15.54
CA LEU A 410 15.12 11.03 14.20
C LEU A 410 15.17 9.87 13.21
N ILE A 411 15.60 8.69 13.67
CA ILE A 411 15.55 7.45 12.88
C ILE A 411 14.09 7.10 12.59
N GLU A 412 13.23 7.10 13.60
CA GLU A 412 11.80 6.86 13.39
C GLU A 412 11.24 7.92 12.43
N LYS A 413 11.50 9.21 12.61
CA LYS A 413 10.99 10.24 11.69
C LYS A 413 11.46 10.08 10.24
N LYS A 414 12.72 9.71 10.02
CA LYS A 414 13.30 9.54 8.67
C LYS A 414 12.86 8.22 8.03
N TYR A 415 12.81 7.14 8.81
CA TYR A 415 12.66 5.78 8.30
C TYR A 415 11.26 5.15 8.54
N SER A 416 10.41 5.73 9.41
CA SER A 416 9.01 5.29 9.62
C SER A 416 8.04 5.77 8.54
N ASN A 417 8.34 6.89 7.88
CA ASN A 417 7.58 7.35 6.70
C ASN A 417 7.71 6.40 5.51
N ILE A 418 8.65 5.46 5.58
CA ILE A 418 8.87 4.44 4.55
C ILE A 418 8.01 3.18 4.84
N SER A 419 7.44 3.05 6.04
CA SER A 419 6.65 1.87 6.49
C SER A 419 5.25 2.17 7.07
N LYS A 420 4.93 3.39 7.51
CA LYS A 420 3.57 3.75 7.99
C LYS A 420 2.72 4.41 6.91
N ARG A 421 1.85 3.62 6.27
CA ARG A 421 0.53 4.12 5.82
C ARG A 421 -0.27 4.45 7.08
N LEU A 422 -0.35 5.73 7.49
CA LEU A 422 -1.57 6.41 7.97
C LEU A 422 -1.31 7.72 8.75
N LYS A 423 -2.15 8.71 8.38
CA LYS A 423 -2.71 9.83 9.17
C LYS A 423 -1.85 11.09 9.47
N LEU A 424 -2.25 12.14 8.72
CA LEU A 424 -2.52 13.54 9.09
C LEU A 424 -1.55 14.64 8.61
N LYS A 425 -2.18 15.60 7.90
CA LYS A 425 -1.92 17.05 7.85
C LYS A 425 -0.52 17.49 7.46
N THR A 426 -0.25 17.39 6.18
CA THR A 426 0.29 18.43 5.26
C THR A 426 0.66 17.69 3.97
N GLN A 427 0.78 18.38 2.86
CA GLN A 427 1.10 17.76 1.56
C GLN A 427 2.36 16.89 1.67
N ILE A 428 2.18 15.58 1.81
CA ILE A 428 3.25 14.59 1.70
C ILE A 428 3.14 14.06 0.28
N ILE A 429 4.06 14.47 -0.57
CA ILE A 429 4.37 13.74 -1.80
C ILE A 429 4.93 12.39 -1.32
N GLU A 430 4.19 11.30 -1.54
CA GLU A 430 4.69 9.95 -1.32
C GLU A 430 5.98 9.79 -2.14
N LYS A 431 7.11 9.63 -1.47
CA LYS A 431 8.41 9.35 -2.10
C LYS A 431 8.64 7.84 -2.00
N PRO A 432 8.50 7.05 -3.09
CA PRO A 432 8.75 5.61 -3.04
C PRO A 432 10.25 5.34 -2.95
N MET A 433 10.78 5.41 -1.72
CA MET A 433 12.13 4.97 -1.40
C MET A 433 12.08 3.51 -0.96
N HIS A 434 12.84 2.66 -1.64
CA HIS A 434 12.90 1.22 -1.37
C HIS A 434 14.18 0.91 -0.60
N ALA A 435 14.05 0.49 0.65
CA ALA A 435 15.15 0.20 1.57
C ALA A 435 15.35 -1.32 1.76
N PHE A 436 16.60 -1.74 1.97
CA PHE A 436 17.03 -3.14 2.03
C PHE A 436 18.19 -3.30 3.02
N ILE A 437 18.39 -4.54 3.49
CA ILE A 437 19.55 -4.93 4.31
C ILE A 437 20.47 -5.83 3.49
N ILE A 438 21.77 -5.57 3.62
CA ILE A 438 22.82 -6.41 3.07
C ILE A 438 23.11 -7.48 4.12
N ASN A 439 22.87 -8.74 3.78
CA ASN A 439 23.16 -9.89 4.63
C ASN A 439 24.33 -10.70 4.06
N CYS A 440 25.27 -11.10 4.91
CA CYS A 440 26.39 -11.97 4.56
C CYS A 440 26.47 -13.08 5.61
N ASP A 441 26.38 -14.34 5.17
CA ASP A 441 26.43 -15.52 6.05
C ASP A 441 25.43 -15.48 7.23
N GLY A 442 24.24 -14.93 6.99
CA GLY A 442 23.20 -14.85 8.02
C GLY A 442 23.33 -13.64 8.94
N VAL A 443 24.40 -12.85 8.83
CA VAL A 443 24.62 -11.61 9.58
C VAL A 443 24.16 -10.41 8.75
N ASP A 444 23.36 -9.53 9.35
CA ASP A 444 23.01 -8.24 8.75
C ASP A 444 24.22 -7.31 8.90
N ILE A 445 24.75 -6.82 7.77
CA ILE A 445 26.04 -6.13 7.73
C ILE A 445 25.97 -4.71 7.16
N GLY A 446 24.87 -4.34 6.52
CA GLY A 446 24.75 -3.04 5.88
C GLY A 446 23.34 -2.71 5.40
N TYR A 447 23.22 -1.50 4.88
CA TYR A 447 21.98 -0.89 4.40
C TYR A 447 22.15 -0.51 2.95
N ILE A 448 21.12 -0.68 2.13
CA ILE A 448 21.09 -0.22 0.74
C ILE A 448 19.67 0.19 0.34
N GLN A 449 19.54 1.29 -0.40
CA GLN A 449 18.26 1.81 -0.87
C GLN A 449 18.31 2.23 -2.33
N TYR A 450 17.14 2.29 -2.98
CA TYR A 450 16.97 3.02 -4.23
C TYR A 450 15.67 3.84 -4.24
N TYR A 451 15.64 4.90 -5.03
CA TYR A 451 14.45 5.70 -5.31
C TYR A 451 14.50 6.28 -6.73
N ASN A 452 13.36 6.66 -7.28
CA ASN A 452 13.31 7.33 -8.58
C ASN A 452 13.64 8.82 -8.40
N LYS A 453 14.54 9.35 -9.22
CA LYS A 453 14.96 10.75 -9.14
C LYS A 453 13.81 11.75 -9.34
N HIS A 454 12.80 11.40 -10.14
CA HIS A 454 11.70 12.32 -10.46
C HIS A 454 10.76 12.54 -9.28
N ASP A 455 10.86 11.71 -8.24
CA ASP A 455 10.08 11.86 -7.01
C ASP A 455 10.66 12.96 -6.09
N PHE A 456 11.80 13.56 -6.47
CA PHE A 456 12.48 14.60 -5.69
C PHE A 456 12.63 15.89 -6.52
N PRO A 457 12.00 17.02 -6.13
CA PRO A 457 12.07 18.26 -6.89
C PRO A 457 13.50 18.85 -6.90
N PRO A 458 13.92 19.52 -7.99
CA PRO A 458 15.28 20.05 -8.17
C PRO A 458 15.70 21.07 -7.11
N GLU A 459 14.73 21.72 -6.45
CA GLU A 459 14.95 22.69 -5.37
C GLU A 459 15.51 22.05 -4.07
N GLN A 460 15.49 20.72 -3.93
CA GLN A 460 15.96 19.98 -2.76
C GLN A 460 17.28 19.24 -2.95
N GLY A 461 18.05 19.51 -4.02
CA GLY A 461 19.50 19.36 -3.95
C GLY A 461 20.25 18.51 -4.96
N TYR A 462 19.78 18.29 -6.19
CA TYR A 462 20.63 17.66 -7.22
C TYR A 462 20.36 18.19 -8.63
N ASP A 463 21.38 18.78 -9.27
CA ASP A 463 21.33 19.07 -10.70
C ASP A 463 21.51 17.75 -11.48
N THR A 464 20.37 17.15 -11.84
CA THR A 464 20.25 15.85 -12.51
C THR A 464 19.84 15.99 -13.98
N SER A 465 20.00 17.19 -14.55
CA SER A 465 19.64 17.53 -15.93
C SER A 465 20.29 16.61 -16.97
N GLU A 466 21.49 16.10 -16.68
CA GLU A 466 22.27 15.20 -17.54
C GLU A 466 21.91 13.72 -17.36
N LEU A 467 21.08 13.36 -16.37
CA LEU A 467 20.69 11.97 -16.12
C LEU A 467 19.50 11.54 -17.01
N PRO A 468 19.52 10.32 -17.57
CA PRO A 468 18.42 9.76 -18.37
C PRO A 468 17.07 9.80 -17.67
N GLU A 469 15.98 9.72 -18.45
CA GLU A 469 14.61 9.76 -17.93
C GLU A 469 14.31 8.59 -16.98
N SER A 470 14.70 7.36 -17.34
CA SER A 470 14.61 6.19 -16.46
C SER A 470 15.93 6.00 -15.71
N CYS A 471 16.04 6.62 -14.53
CA CYS A 471 17.25 6.55 -13.70
C CYS A 471 16.93 6.51 -12.20
N ALA A 472 17.41 5.48 -11.50
CA ALA A 472 17.26 5.32 -10.05
C ALA A 472 18.51 5.80 -9.30
N ALA A 473 18.33 6.52 -8.20
CA ALA A 473 19.37 6.86 -7.25
C ALA A 473 19.64 5.68 -6.31
N ILE A 474 20.89 5.50 -5.86
CA ILE A 474 21.26 4.45 -4.91
C ILE A 474 22.11 5.03 -3.78
N ASP A 475 21.66 4.83 -2.55
CA ASP A 475 22.45 5.13 -1.34
C ASP A 475 22.65 3.86 -0.52
N TRP A 476 23.84 3.67 0.03
CA TRP A 476 24.14 2.47 0.81
C TRP A 476 25.38 2.62 1.68
N TYR A 477 25.50 1.73 2.67
CA TYR A 477 26.69 1.58 3.50
C TYR A 477 26.83 0.16 4.05
N ILE A 478 28.05 -0.22 4.41
CA ILE A 478 28.34 -1.40 5.25
C ILE A 478 28.54 -0.89 6.67
N GLY A 479 27.61 -1.27 7.55
CA GLY A 479 27.58 -0.84 8.95
C GLY A 479 28.52 -1.64 9.84
N GLU A 480 28.66 -2.95 9.59
CA GLU A 480 29.56 -3.79 10.37
C GLU A 480 31.01 -3.66 9.86
N LEU A 481 31.88 -3.09 10.70
CA LEU A 481 33.25 -2.73 10.34
C LEU A 481 34.08 -3.94 9.86
N ASP A 482 33.84 -5.11 10.45
CA ASP A 482 34.53 -6.35 10.10
C ASP A 482 34.29 -6.79 8.65
N TYR A 483 33.27 -6.26 7.98
CA TYR A 483 32.92 -6.62 6.60
C TYR A 483 33.44 -5.58 5.58
N VAL A 484 34.02 -4.48 6.06
CA VAL A 484 34.66 -3.44 5.22
C VAL A 484 36.01 -3.95 4.70
N GLY A 485 36.29 -3.71 3.42
CA GLY A 485 37.58 -4.07 2.81
C GLY A 485 37.70 -5.54 2.36
N LYS A 486 36.69 -6.38 2.64
CA LYS A 486 36.67 -7.81 2.27
C LYS A 486 36.14 -8.11 0.86
N GLY A 487 35.96 -7.09 0.02
CA GLY A 487 35.44 -7.27 -1.35
C GLY A 487 33.92 -7.50 -1.44
N ILE A 488 33.19 -7.38 -0.33
CA ILE A 488 31.74 -7.59 -0.24
C ILE A 488 30.96 -6.47 -0.95
N GLY A 489 31.43 -5.23 -0.85
CA GLY A 489 30.76 -4.06 -1.43
C GLY A 489 30.42 -4.20 -2.93
N PRO A 490 31.40 -4.51 -3.81
CA PRO A 490 31.13 -4.74 -5.23
C PRO A 490 30.14 -5.88 -5.50
N GLN A 491 30.22 -6.96 -4.74
CA GLN A 491 29.33 -8.11 -4.91
C GLN A 491 27.89 -7.77 -4.51
N ALA A 492 27.71 -7.16 -3.34
CA ALA A 492 26.41 -6.68 -2.87
C ALA A 492 25.81 -5.69 -3.87
N LEU A 493 26.55 -4.66 -4.27
CA LEU A 493 26.01 -3.67 -5.21
C LEU A 493 25.62 -4.27 -6.57
N ASN A 494 26.38 -5.25 -7.09
CA ASN A 494 26.03 -5.90 -8.36
C ASN A 494 24.77 -6.77 -8.24
N ILE A 495 24.61 -7.50 -7.13
CA ILE A 495 23.37 -8.24 -6.82
C ILE A 495 22.20 -7.25 -6.73
N PHE A 496 22.37 -6.14 -6.00
CA PHE A 496 21.33 -5.13 -5.80
C PHE A 496 20.80 -4.58 -7.12
N LEU A 497 21.73 -4.19 -7.98
CA LEU A 497 21.43 -3.62 -9.29
C LEU A 497 20.64 -4.58 -10.15
N ASN A 498 21.08 -5.84 -10.25
CA ASN A 498 20.46 -6.81 -11.15
C ASN A 498 19.12 -7.32 -10.61
N GLU A 499 19.00 -7.51 -9.30
CA GLU A 499 17.81 -8.10 -8.69
C GLU A 499 16.69 -7.10 -8.42
N PHE A 500 17.02 -5.82 -8.23
CA PHE A 500 16.04 -4.81 -7.80
C PHE A 500 16.02 -3.59 -8.72
N VAL A 501 17.15 -2.91 -8.91
CA VAL A 501 17.16 -1.60 -9.60
C VAL A 501 16.86 -1.73 -11.09
N PHE A 502 17.57 -2.62 -11.80
CA PHE A 502 17.43 -2.79 -13.24
C PHE A 502 16.15 -3.52 -13.68
N LYS A 503 15.35 -4.02 -12.72
CA LYS A 503 14.00 -4.49 -12.99
C LYS A 503 12.99 -3.35 -13.17
N VAL A 504 13.27 -2.18 -12.60
CA VAL A 504 12.35 -1.04 -12.60
C VAL A 504 12.93 0.23 -13.23
N SER A 505 14.25 0.29 -13.45
CA SER A 505 14.93 1.42 -14.08
C SER A 505 15.95 0.96 -15.12
N GLU A 506 16.16 1.74 -16.18
CA GLU A 506 17.17 1.44 -17.20
C GLU A 506 18.57 1.87 -16.78
N ASN A 507 18.67 2.84 -15.88
CA ASN A 507 19.93 3.41 -15.42
C ASN A 507 19.94 3.52 -13.89
N ALA A 508 21.13 3.45 -13.30
CA ALA A 508 21.35 3.72 -11.90
C ALA A 508 22.41 4.81 -11.76
N PHE A 509 22.25 5.73 -10.82
CA PHE A 509 23.28 6.71 -10.48
C PHE A 509 23.60 6.70 -8.98
N VAL A 510 24.81 7.17 -8.69
CA VAL A 510 25.38 7.35 -7.35
C VAL A 510 26.21 8.63 -7.34
N ASP A 511 26.38 9.25 -6.19
CA ASP A 511 27.02 10.54 -6.03
C ASP A 511 28.01 10.57 -4.84
N PRO A 512 29.00 9.66 -4.77
CA PRO A 512 29.97 9.67 -3.67
C PRO A 512 30.68 11.02 -3.52
N ASP A 513 30.96 11.38 -2.27
CA ASP A 513 31.94 12.40 -1.92
C ASP A 513 33.31 12.09 -2.58
N THR A 514 33.97 13.11 -3.13
CA THR A 514 35.26 12.99 -3.84
C THR A 514 36.37 12.41 -2.95
N ALA A 515 36.30 12.63 -1.63
CA ALA A 515 37.23 12.08 -0.65
C ALA A 515 36.92 10.62 -0.29
N ASN A 516 35.74 10.09 -0.64
CA ASN A 516 35.36 8.69 -0.39
C ASN A 516 35.90 7.75 -1.48
N VAL A 517 37.23 7.68 -1.58
CA VAL A 517 37.96 6.86 -2.56
C VAL A 517 37.53 5.38 -2.51
N ARG A 518 37.15 4.89 -1.32
CA ARG A 518 36.64 3.52 -1.14
C ARG A 518 35.34 3.30 -1.91
N ALA A 519 34.36 4.19 -1.77
CA ALA A 519 33.08 4.08 -2.46
C ALA A 519 33.27 4.21 -3.99
N ILE A 520 34.05 5.20 -4.43
CA ILE A 520 34.37 5.44 -5.85
C ILE A 520 34.94 4.16 -6.49
N ARG A 521 35.91 3.51 -5.84
CA ARG A 521 36.49 2.25 -6.33
C ARG A 521 35.49 1.11 -6.41
N VAL A 522 34.50 1.05 -5.51
CA VAL A 522 33.44 0.04 -5.59
C VAL A 522 32.56 0.29 -6.81
N TYR A 523 32.16 1.54 -7.03
CA TYR A 523 31.34 1.92 -8.18
C TYR A 523 32.05 1.65 -9.51
N GLU A 524 33.33 2.03 -9.63
CA GLU A 524 34.15 1.74 -10.81
C GLU A 524 34.25 0.23 -11.08
N LYS A 525 34.48 -0.59 -10.03
CA LYS A 525 34.52 -2.06 -10.16
C LYS A 525 33.21 -2.68 -10.62
N VAL A 526 32.07 -2.09 -10.26
CA VAL A 526 30.74 -2.55 -10.66
C VAL A 526 30.35 -1.99 -12.03
N GLY A 527 31.16 -1.12 -12.62
CA GLY A 527 30.97 -0.59 -13.97
C GLY A 527 30.23 0.75 -14.05
N PHE A 528 30.13 1.50 -12.95
CA PHE A 528 29.71 2.89 -13.01
C PHE A 528 30.79 3.76 -13.65
N LYS A 529 30.35 4.72 -14.46
CA LYS A 529 31.21 5.70 -15.13
C LYS A 529 30.95 7.09 -14.56
N LYS A 530 32.03 7.85 -14.33
CA LYS A 530 31.92 9.25 -13.90
C LYS A 530 31.34 10.09 -15.04
N ILE A 531 30.34 10.90 -14.72
CA ILE A 531 29.76 11.89 -15.63
C ILE A 531 30.31 13.28 -15.30
N ARG A 532 30.26 13.65 -14.02
CA ARG A 532 30.59 15.02 -13.56
C ARG A 532 31.12 15.01 -12.13
N GLU A 533 31.95 15.97 -11.81
CA GLU A 533 32.37 16.30 -10.45
C GLU A 533 31.97 17.75 -10.14
N SER A 534 31.27 17.98 -9.04
CA SER A 534 30.81 19.32 -8.64
C SER A 534 30.63 19.39 -7.13
N ASN A 535 31.01 20.51 -6.52
CA ASN A 535 30.79 20.78 -5.08
C ASN A 535 31.27 19.65 -4.14
N GLY A 536 32.36 18.95 -4.48
CA GLY A 536 32.89 17.86 -3.66
C GLY A 536 32.19 16.51 -3.82
N THR A 537 31.27 16.34 -4.78
CA THR A 537 30.65 15.06 -5.12
C THR A 537 30.94 14.64 -6.57
N ILE A 538 31.00 13.34 -6.82
CA ILE A 538 31.20 12.76 -8.16
C ILE A 538 29.93 12.04 -8.57
N LEU A 539 29.24 12.55 -9.58
CA LEU A 539 28.11 11.87 -10.19
C LEU A 539 28.61 10.73 -11.08
N MET A 540 28.19 9.49 -10.78
CA MET A 540 28.52 8.30 -11.56
C MET A 540 27.24 7.58 -12.00
N ILE A 541 27.23 7.04 -13.22
CA ILE A 541 26.07 6.32 -13.79
C ILE A 541 26.45 4.93 -14.28
N LYS A 542 25.50 4.00 -14.23
CA LYS A 542 25.56 2.69 -14.88
C LYS A 542 24.25 2.41 -15.60
N ALA A 543 24.33 2.06 -16.89
CA ALA A 543 23.20 1.56 -17.66
C ALA A 543 23.01 0.05 -17.45
N ARG A 544 21.77 -0.42 -17.54
CA ARG A 544 21.44 -1.85 -17.62
C ARG A 544 22.09 -2.44 -18.87
N ILE A 545 22.74 -3.59 -18.72
CA ILE A 545 23.25 -4.36 -19.86
C ILE A 545 22.08 -5.21 -20.39
N PRO A 546 21.66 -5.07 -21.66
CA PRO A 546 20.63 -5.93 -22.25
C PRO A 546 21.10 -7.39 -22.29
N GLU A 547 20.21 -8.35 -22.01
CA GLU A 547 20.52 -9.79 -21.94
C GLU A 547 21.06 -10.40 -23.26
N ASN A 548 21.08 -9.64 -24.37
CA ASN A 548 21.56 -10.09 -25.68
C ASN A 548 23.09 -10.06 -25.88
N HIS A 549 23.89 -9.75 -24.86
CA HIS A 549 25.36 -9.74 -24.95
C HIS A 549 26.06 -10.67 -23.95
N ALA A 550 25.44 -11.81 -23.63
CA ALA A 550 26.12 -12.94 -23.01
C ALA A 550 25.98 -14.20 -23.88
N ARG A 551 26.75 -14.22 -24.98
CA ARG A 551 27.23 -15.44 -25.64
C ARG A 551 28.71 -15.31 -25.88
#